data_AF-A0A961U326-F1
#
_entry.id   AF-A0A961U326-F1
#
_cell.length_a   1.000
_cell.length_b   1.000
_cell.length_c   1.000
_cell.angle_alpha   90.00
_cell.angle_beta   90.00
_cell.angle_gamma   90.00
#
_symmetry.space_group_name_H-M   'P 1'
#
loop_
_entity.id
_entity.type
_entity.pdbx_description
1 polymer ?
#
loop_
_entity_poly.entity_id
_entity_poly.type
_entity_poly.pdbx_seq_one_letter_code
_entity_poly.pdbx_strand_id
1 'polypeptide(L)' 'ALEQVRGTLLFQMRIDTLPASRRVAAISVGCGKAREFALVILADGAEFVSVELADESTDPLASIAPAYAGMIDVLDEVA' A
#
# COMPACT_ATOMS: atom_id res chain seq x y z
N ALA A 1 -12.59 -1.17 -8.57
CA ALA A 1 -11.98 0.17 -8.48
C ALA A 1 -10.49 0.12 -8.86
N LEU A 2 -9.65 -0.63 -8.13
CA LEU A 2 -8.22 -0.79 -8.44
C LEU A 2 -7.94 -1.35 -9.84
N GLU A 3 -8.71 -2.35 -10.31
CA GLU A 3 -8.55 -2.91 -11.67
C GLU A 3 -8.74 -1.89 -12.79
N GLN A 4 -9.57 -0.85 -12.58
CA GLN A 4 -9.82 0.19 -13.57
C GLN A 4 -8.66 1.21 -13.67
N VAL A 5 -7.83 1.31 -12.63
CA VAL A 5 -6.63 2.17 -12.58
C VAL A 5 -5.32 1.39 -12.76
N ARG A 6 -5.38 0.09 -13.11
CA ARG A 6 -4.21 -0.81 -13.06
C ARG A 6 -3.50 -0.75 -11.71
N GLY A 7 -4.30 -0.72 -10.64
CA GLY A 7 -3.84 -0.77 -9.27
C GLY A 7 -3.74 -2.20 -8.77
N THR A 8 -2.64 -2.53 -8.10
CA THR A 8 -2.42 -3.81 -7.43
C THR A 8 -2.40 -3.58 -5.93
N LEU A 9 -3.17 -4.38 -5.19
CA LEU A 9 -3.07 -4.43 -3.74
C LEU A 9 -1.81 -5.23 -3.37
N LEU A 10 -0.88 -4.59 -2.67
CA LEU A 10 0.39 -5.21 -2.28
C LEU A 10 0.24 -5.96 -0.94
N PHE A 11 -0.31 -5.27 0.05
CA PHE A 11 -0.66 -5.86 1.33
C PHE A 11 -1.75 -5.03 2.01
N GLN A 12 -2.45 -5.66 2.95
CA GLN A 12 -3.38 -5.01 3.86
C GLN A 12 -3.20 -5.62 5.25
N MET A 13 -3.13 -4.77 6.28
CA MET A 13 -2.96 -5.23 7.65
C MET A 13 -3.62 -4.28 8.66
N ARG A 14 -3.94 -4.82 9.84
CA ARG A 14 -4.27 -4.04 11.03
C ARG A 14 -3.02 -3.93 11.87
N ILE A 15 -2.67 -2.70 12.22
CA ILE A 15 -1.57 -2.37 13.13
C ILE A 15 -2.20 -1.99 14.46
N ASP A 16 -1.97 -2.81 15.48
CA ASP A 16 -2.41 -2.56 16.84
C ASP A 16 -1.25 -1.97 17.66
N THR A 17 -0.96 -0.68 17.40
CA THR A 17 0.04 0.09 18.14
C THR A 17 -0.64 1.10 19.05
N LEU A 18 -0.13 1.30 20.26
CA LEU A 18 -0.54 2.45 21.09
C LEU A 18 -0.04 3.76 20.44
N PRO A 19 -0.82 4.84 20.44
CA PRO A 19 -2.09 5.03 21.15
C PRO A 19 -3.36 4.65 20.36
N ALA A 20 -3.26 4.33 19.07
CA ALA A 20 -4.44 4.00 18.25
C ALA A 20 -4.11 2.91 17.22
N SER A 21 -4.95 1.89 17.18
CA SER A 21 -4.93 0.92 16.09
C SER A 21 -5.24 1.61 14.76
N ARG A 22 -4.74 1.04 13.67
CA ARG A 22 -5.02 1.53 12.32
C ARG A 22 -5.06 0.39 11.32
N ARG A 23 -5.83 0.55 10.25
CA ARG A 23 -5.79 -0.32 9.08
C ARG A 23 -4.96 0.37 8.02
N VAL A 24 -3.98 -0.35 7.47
CA VAL A 24 -3.11 0.15 6.41
C VAL A 24 -3.19 -0.81 5.24
N ALA A 25 -3.33 -0.27 4.05
CA ALA A 25 -3.14 -1.00 2.80
C ALA A 25 -2.09 -0.28 1.96
N ALA A 26 -1.16 -1.04 1.39
CA ALA A 26 -0.25 -0.52 0.37
C ALA A 26 -0.73 -0.97 -1.01
N ILE A 27 -0.72 -0.04 -1.95
CA ILE A 27 -1.07 -0.29 -3.34
C ILE A 27 0.07 0.16 -4.25
N SER A 28 0.20 -0.49 -5.40
CA SER A 28 0.95 0.05 -6.53
C SER A 28 -0.01 0.45 -7.64
N VAL A 29 0.26 1.54 -8.33
CA VAL A 29 -0.50 1.99 -9.50
C VAL A 29 0.44 2.08 -10.69
N GLY A 30 0.06 1.49 -11.82
CA GLY A 30 0.90 1.42 -13.01
C GLY A 30 1.79 0.18 -13.06
N CYS A 31 2.79 0.16 -13.95
CA CYS A 31 3.60 -1.02 -14.23
C CYS A 31 5.07 -0.69 -14.50
N GLY A 32 5.96 -1.65 -14.24
CA GLY A 32 7.40 -1.53 -14.52
C GLY A 32 8.05 -0.40 -13.71
N LYS A 33 8.87 0.44 -14.38
CA LYS A 33 9.60 1.55 -13.74
C LYS A 33 8.76 2.80 -13.48
N ALA A 34 7.58 2.89 -14.08
CA ALA A 34 6.67 4.02 -13.92
C ALA A 34 5.57 3.75 -12.90
N ARG A 35 5.70 2.68 -12.10
CA ARG A 35 4.72 2.38 -11.05
C ARG A 35 4.96 3.29 -9.86
N GLU A 36 3.87 3.84 -9.33
CA GLU A 36 3.87 4.59 -8.08
C GLU A 36 3.33 3.71 -6.96
N PHE A 37 3.71 4.04 -5.72
CA PHE A 37 3.26 3.33 -4.54
C PHE A 37 2.53 4.30 -3.63
N ALA A 38 1.42 3.85 -3.05
CA ALA A 38 0.67 4.64 -2.10
C ALA A 38 0.23 3.80 -0.90
N LEU A 39 0.17 4.45 0.26
CA LEU A 39 -0.42 3.92 1.47
C LEU A 39 -1.81 4.51 1.65
N VAL A 40 -2.75 3.64 1.95
CA VAL A 40 -4.12 3.97 2.33
C VAL A 40 -4.26 3.64 3.81
N ILE A 41 -4.42 4.67 4.63
CA ILE A 41 -4.39 4.58 6.09
C ILE A 41 -5.75 4.99 6.65
N LEU A 42 -6.36 4.10 7.43
CA LEU A 42 -7.57 4.37 8.19
C LEU A 42 -7.28 4.14 9.67
N ALA A 43 -7.11 5.23 10.42
CA ALA A 43 -7.02 5.16 11.88
C ALA A 43 -8.36 4.66 12.47
N ASP A 44 -8.30 3.92 13.57
CA ASP A 44 -9.52 3.42 14.22
C ASP A 44 -10.37 4.59 14.72
N GLY A 45 -11.65 4.59 14.38
CA GLY A 45 -12.57 5.69 14.68
C GLY A 45 -12.43 6.94 13.80
N ALA A 46 -11.54 6.96 12.81
CA ALA A 46 -11.47 8.07 11.85
C ALA A 46 -12.61 7.98 10.81
N GLU A 47 -13.20 9.12 10.49
CA GLU A 47 -14.22 9.24 9.43
C GLU A 47 -13.60 9.30 8.03
N PHE A 48 -12.30 9.65 7.96
CA PHE A 48 -11.58 9.85 6.71
C PHE A 48 -10.41 8.88 6.59
N VAL A 49 -10.14 8.53 5.34
CA VAL A 49 -8.98 7.74 4.93
C VAL A 49 -7.89 8.70 4.47
N SER A 50 -6.67 8.52 4.98
CA SER A 50 -5.47 9.19 4.46
C SER A 50 -4.91 8.39 3.29
N VAL A 51 -4.48 9.07 2.24
CA VAL A 51 -3.74 8.47 1.12
C VAL A 51 -2.44 9.23 0.98
N GLU A 52 -1.33 8.51 1.07
CA GLU A 52 0.03 9.07 1.05
C GLU A 52 0.85 8.37 -0.02
N LEU A 53 1.62 9.11 -0.82
CA LEU A 53 2.62 8.51 -1.69
C LEU A 53 3.74 7.91 -0.84
N ALA A 54 4.26 6.75 -1.24
CA ALA A 54 5.22 6.02 -0.42
C ALA A 54 6.58 6.73 -0.28
N ASP A 55 6.95 7.57 -1.25
CA ASP A 55 8.16 8.40 -1.22
C ASP A 55 8.02 9.66 -0.35
N GLU A 56 6.78 10.10 -0.11
CA GLU A 56 6.45 11.23 0.76
C GLU A 56 6.01 10.79 2.17
N SER A 57 5.69 9.51 2.38
CA SER A 57 5.20 9.00 3.65
C SER A 57 6.33 8.78 4.67
N THR A 58 6.04 9.11 5.92
CA THR A 58 6.92 8.82 7.07
C THR A 58 6.57 7.49 7.75
N ASP A 59 5.55 6.79 7.24
CA ASP A 59 5.14 5.49 7.75
C ASP A 59 6.19 4.42 7.40
N PRO A 60 6.74 3.67 8.37
CA PRO A 60 7.69 2.59 8.08
C PRO A 60 7.15 1.57 7.07
N LEU A 61 5.83 1.37 7.01
CA LEU A 61 5.19 0.46 6.06
C LEU A 61 5.31 0.94 4.60
N ALA A 62 5.54 2.23 4.36
CA ALA A 62 5.81 2.74 3.02
C ALA A 62 7.10 2.17 2.43
N SER A 63 8.13 2.04 3.26
CA SER A 63 9.45 1.56 2.83
C SER A 63 9.46 0.11 2.33
N ILE A 64 8.49 -0.71 2.75
CA ILE A 64 8.40 -2.12 2.36
C ILE A 64 7.49 -2.35 1.14
N ALA A 65 6.70 -1.36 0.72
CA ALA A 65 5.80 -1.49 -0.43
C ALA A 65 6.53 -1.91 -1.72
N PRO A 66 7.69 -1.34 -2.10
CA PRO A 66 8.41 -1.76 -3.29
C PRO A 66 8.87 -3.23 -3.25
N ALA A 67 9.20 -3.76 -2.07
CA ALA A 67 9.62 -5.15 -1.92
C ALA A 67 8.46 -6.12 -2.17
N TYR A 68 7.25 -5.80 -1.68
CA TYR A 68 6.04 -6.58 -1.97
C TYR A 68 5.68 -6.54 -3.46
N ALA A 69 5.84 -5.38 -4.11
CA ALA A 69 5.60 -5.28 -5.54
C ALA A 69 6.54 -6.17 -6.35
N GLY A 70 7.83 -6.20 -6.00
CA GLY A 70 8.79 -7.12 -6.64
C GLY A 70 8.46 -8.59 -6.39
N MET A 71 7.94 -8.94 -5.20
CA MET A 71 7.47 -10.30 -4.92
C MET A 71 6.27 -10.68 -5.80
N ILE A 72 5.28 -9.79 -5.90
CA ILE A 72 4.09 -10.02 -6.73
C ILE A 72 4.47 -10.15 -8.20
N ASP A 73 5.38 -9.31 -8.71
CA ASP A 73 5.84 -9.42 -10.11
C ASP A 73 6.38 -10.83 -10.43
N VAL A 74 7.17 -11.41 -9.52
CA VAL A 74 7.73 -12.75 -9.69
C VAL A 74 6.65 -13.82 -9.58
N LEU A 75 5.67 -13.68 -8.69
CA LEU A 75 4.57 -14.64 -8.57
C LEU A 75 3.66 -14.61 -9.80
N ASP A 76 3.33 -13.42 -10.30
CA ASP A 76 2.47 -13.24 -11.46
C ASP A 76 3.15 -13.67 -12.77
N GLU A 77 4.49 -13.60 -12.86
CA GLU A 77 5.24 -14.13 -14.01
C GLU A 77 5.22 -15.67 -14.09
N VAL A 78 4.92 -16.34 -12.98
CA VAL A 78 4.91 -17.82 -12.87
C VAL A 78 3.48 -18.40 -12.95
N ALA A 79 2.44 -17.56 -12.94
CA ALA A 79 1.02 -17.94 -12.97
C ALA A 79 0.42 -17.98 -14.39
#